data_AF-A0A834VN36-F1
#
_entry.id   AF-A0A834VN36-F1
#
_cell.length_a   1.000
_cell.length_b   1.000
_cell.length_c   1.000
_cell.angle_alpha   90.00
_cell.angle_beta   90.00
_cell.angle_gamma   90.00
#
_symmetry.space_group_name_H-M   'P 1'
#
loop_
_entity.id
_entity.type
_entity.pdbx_description
1 polymer ?
#
loop_
_entity_poly.entity_id
_entity_poly.type
_entity_poly.pdbx_seq_one_letter_code
_entity_poly.pdbx_strand_id
1 'polypeptide(L)'
;MPPHSSHLLQPLDVGCFSPLKRAYSREVESLMRNHINHITKLEFLPAFKIAFNRAFTPANICSAFRGAGLVPLQPEAVLSKVDVQLRTPTPPAALPEAPWVAQTPSNARELEAQSSLIRERVRQHKSSSPASIIEAID
;
A
#
# COMPACT_ATOMS: atom_id res chain seq x y z
N MET A 1 10.26 -4.02 -0.74
CA MET A 1 9.35 -4.30 -1.86
C MET A 1 8.23 -3.27 -1.85
N PRO A 2 7.66 -2.89 -3.01
CA PRO A 2 6.50 -2.01 -3.07
C PRO A 2 5.31 -2.55 -2.26
N PRO A 3 4.43 -1.68 -1.71
CA PRO A 3 3.18 -2.11 -1.10
C PRO A 3 2.35 -2.98 -2.06
N HIS A 4 1.58 -3.93 -1.51
CA HIS A 4 0.66 -4.82 -2.25
C HIS A 4 1.29 -5.68 -3.36
N SER A 5 2.62 -5.86 -3.36
CA SER A 5 3.34 -6.62 -4.41
C SER A 5 3.78 -8.03 -3.99
N SER A 6 3.40 -8.52 -2.80
CA SER A 6 3.89 -9.81 -2.29
C SER A 6 3.52 -10.98 -3.22
N HIS A 7 2.28 -10.98 -3.71
CA HIS A 7 1.74 -11.94 -4.68
C HIS A 7 2.48 -11.99 -6.03
N LEU A 8 3.34 -11.01 -6.30
CA LEU A 8 4.17 -10.95 -7.51
C LEU A 8 5.65 -11.25 -7.23
N LEU A 9 6.17 -10.72 -6.11
CA LEU A 9 7.60 -10.67 -5.86
C LEU A 9 8.09 -11.69 -4.83
N GLN A 10 7.20 -12.27 -4.01
CA GLN A 10 7.60 -13.25 -3.01
C GLN A 10 7.45 -14.68 -3.56
N PRO A 11 8.55 -15.44 -3.73
CA PRO A 11 8.48 -16.81 -4.25
C PRO A 11 7.49 -17.70 -3.49
N LEU A 12 7.41 -17.55 -2.15
CA LEU A 12 6.49 -18.33 -1.35
C LEU A 12 5.02 -18.11 -1.73
N ASP A 13 4.62 -16.85 -1.91
CA ASP A 13 3.28 -16.48 -2.36
C ASP A 13 3.01 -16.92 -3.80
N VAL A 14 4.02 -16.77 -4.68
CA VAL A 14 3.92 -17.08 -6.11
C VAL A 14 3.78 -18.58 -6.38
N GLY A 15 4.50 -19.44 -5.64
CA GLY A 15 4.63 -20.84 -6.04
C GLY A 15 4.51 -21.90 -4.94
N CYS A 16 4.77 -21.59 -3.67
CA CYS A 16 4.81 -22.63 -2.62
C CYS A 16 3.51 -22.73 -1.81
N PHE A 17 2.86 -21.61 -1.50
CA PHE A 17 1.70 -21.60 -0.61
C PHE A 17 0.43 -22.19 -1.23
N SER A 18 0.23 -22.07 -2.54
CA SER A 18 -0.91 -22.71 -3.22
C SER A 18 -0.83 -24.25 -3.16
N PRO A 19 0.30 -24.89 -3.55
CA PRO A 19 0.51 -26.32 -3.33
C PRO A 19 0.41 -26.74 -1.87
N LEU A 20 0.94 -25.93 -0.93
CA LEU A 20 0.85 -26.22 0.50
C LEU A 20 -0.60 -26.27 0.99
N LYS A 21 -1.41 -25.27 0.66
CA LYS A 21 -2.84 -25.23 1.00
C LYS A 21 -3.55 -26.47 0.46
N ARG A 22 -3.34 -26.80 -0.81
CA ARG A 22 -3.95 -27.98 -1.45
C ARG A 22 -3.50 -29.28 -0.78
N ALA A 23 -2.22 -29.44 -0.51
CA ALA A 23 -1.68 -30.64 0.13
C ALA A 23 -2.22 -30.79 1.54
N TYR A 24 -2.27 -29.71 2.32
CA TYR A 24 -2.81 -29.72 3.68
C TYR A 24 -4.31 -30.00 3.70
N SER A 25 -5.11 -29.41 2.79
CA SER A 25 -6.53 -29.72 2.65
C SER A 25 -6.78 -31.22 2.46
N ARG A 26 -5.94 -31.91 1.68
CA ARG A 26 -6.04 -33.37 1.50
C ARG A 26 -5.73 -34.15 2.79
N GLU A 27 -4.77 -33.69 3.58
CA GLU A 27 -4.48 -34.30 4.88
C GLU A 27 -5.66 -34.11 5.85
N VAL A 28 -6.26 -32.92 5.87
CA VAL A 28 -7.49 -32.64 6.64
C VAL A 28 -8.64 -33.55 6.20
N GLU A 29 -8.89 -33.69 4.91
CA GLU A 29 -9.91 -34.62 4.37
C GLU A 29 -9.63 -36.07 4.77
N SER A 30 -8.37 -36.48 4.85
CA SER A 30 -8.00 -37.82 5.32
C SER A 30 -8.27 -38.01 6.82
N LEU A 31 -7.97 -37.00 7.64
CA LEU A 31 -8.27 -37.03 9.08
C LEU A 31 -9.79 -37.11 9.33
N MET A 32 -10.57 -36.32 8.59
CA MET A 32 -12.04 -36.35 8.67
C MET A 32 -12.61 -37.73 8.32
N ARG A 33 -12.08 -38.40 7.28
CA ARG A 33 -12.46 -39.77 6.91
C ARG A 33 -12.14 -40.81 8.00
N ASN A 34 -11.17 -40.51 8.86
CA ASN A 34 -10.81 -41.33 10.03
C ASN A 34 -11.53 -40.88 11.31
N HIS A 35 -12.65 -40.15 11.19
CA HIS A 35 -13.48 -39.65 12.29
C HIS A 35 -12.78 -38.64 13.23
N ILE A 36 -11.68 -38.02 12.79
CA ILE A 36 -11.03 -36.93 13.49
C ILE A 36 -11.66 -35.60 13.00
N ASN A 37 -12.63 -35.10 13.75
CA ASN A 37 -13.38 -33.88 13.41
C ASN A 37 -12.80 -32.61 14.06
N HIS A 38 -11.84 -32.74 14.98
CA HIS A 38 -11.16 -31.62 15.61
C HIS A 38 -9.65 -31.80 15.48
N ILE A 39 -8.98 -30.79 14.91
CA ILE A 39 -7.53 -30.82 14.69
C ILE A 39 -6.86 -30.05 15.82
N THR A 40 -6.20 -30.79 16.71
CA THR A 40 -5.32 -30.21 17.72
C THR A 40 -3.88 -30.13 17.19
N LYS A 41 -2.93 -29.72 18.04
CA LYS A 41 -1.51 -29.73 17.68
C LYS A 41 -0.99 -31.15 17.35
N LEU A 42 -1.59 -32.19 17.95
CA LEU A 42 -1.20 -33.59 17.73
C LEU A 42 -1.49 -34.05 16.30
N GLU A 43 -2.60 -33.60 15.72
CA GLU A 43 -2.97 -33.91 14.34
C GLU A 43 -2.37 -32.91 13.34
N PHE A 44 -2.30 -31.63 13.73
CA PHE A 44 -1.77 -30.55 12.89
C PHE A 44 -0.32 -30.79 12.47
N LEU A 45 0.57 -31.07 13.42
CA LEU A 45 2.02 -31.13 13.14
C LEU A 45 2.39 -32.25 12.14
N PRO A 46 1.88 -33.49 12.28
CA PRO A 46 2.11 -34.54 11.29
C PRO A 46 1.51 -34.20 9.92
N ALA A 47 0.26 -33.74 9.87
CA ALA A 47 -0.43 -33.40 8.63
C ALA A 47 0.30 -32.25 7.89
N PHE A 48 0.68 -31.21 8.63
CA PHE A 48 1.44 -30.09 8.09
C PHE A 48 2.81 -30.53 7.58
N LYS A 49 3.53 -31.41 8.30
CA LYS A 49 4.84 -31.92 7.85
C LYS A 49 4.72 -32.67 6.52
N ILE A 50 3.69 -33.50 6.36
CA ILE A 50 3.42 -34.21 5.09
C ILE A 50 3.11 -33.20 3.97
N ALA A 51 2.22 -32.24 4.23
CA ALA A 51 1.87 -31.20 3.27
C ALA A 51 3.07 -30.33 2.88
N PHE A 52 3.91 -29.98 3.85
CA PHE A 52 5.14 -29.20 3.66
C PHE A 52 6.10 -29.93 2.73
N ASN A 53 6.41 -31.21 2.99
CA ASN A 53 7.31 -31.99 2.15
C ASN A 53 6.79 -32.15 0.71
N ARG A 54 5.46 -32.20 0.53
CA ARG A 54 4.84 -32.25 -0.82
C ARG A 54 4.87 -30.90 -1.54
N ALA A 55 4.80 -29.79 -0.80
CA ALA A 55 4.74 -28.45 -1.38
C ALA A 55 6.13 -27.86 -1.64
N PHE A 56 7.09 -28.06 -0.74
CA PHE A 56 8.42 -27.47 -0.79
C PHE A 56 9.43 -28.40 -1.49
N THR A 57 9.10 -28.79 -2.72
CA THR A 57 10.02 -29.56 -3.57
C THR A 57 11.00 -28.62 -4.27
N PRO A 58 12.20 -29.10 -4.68
CA PRO A 58 13.12 -28.30 -5.48
C PRO A 58 12.47 -27.72 -6.74
N ALA A 59 11.60 -28.49 -7.40
CA ALA A 59 10.89 -28.04 -8.59
C ALA A 59 9.95 -26.85 -8.29
N ASN A 60 9.16 -26.93 -7.21
CA ASN A 60 8.26 -25.84 -6.81
C ASN A 60 9.03 -24.60 -6.37
N ILE A 61 10.14 -24.77 -5.63
CA ILE A 61 11.01 -23.68 -5.22
C ILE A 61 11.62 -22.98 -6.45
N CYS A 62 12.24 -23.73 -7.36
CA CYS A 62 12.81 -23.15 -8.58
C CYS A 62 11.75 -22.46 -9.44
N SER A 63 10.55 -23.06 -9.57
CA SER A 63 9.45 -22.45 -10.30
C SER A 63 8.93 -21.18 -9.62
N ALA A 64 8.90 -21.14 -8.29
CA ALA A 64 8.50 -19.98 -7.51
C ALA A 64 9.44 -18.79 -7.73
N PHE A 65 10.76 -19.02 -7.68
CA PHE A 65 11.75 -17.99 -7.97
C PHE A 65 11.70 -17.50 -9.42
N ARG A 66 11.46 -18.42 -10.37
CA ARG A 66 11.25 -18.05 -11.78
C ARG A 66 9.97 -17.23 -11.96
N GLY A 67 8.88 -17.63 -11.32
CA GLY A 67 7.60 -16.93 -11.40
C GLY A 67 7.62 -15.53 -10.80
N ALA A 68 8.46 -15.33 -9.77
CA ALA A 68 8.77 -14.03 -9.17
C ALA A 68 9.80 -13.21 -9.99
N GLY A 69 10.28 -13.73 -11.12
CA GLY A 69 11.24 -13.07 -12.00
C GLY A 69 12.63 -12.89 -11.38
N LEU A 70 12.99 -13.67 -10.36
CA LEU A 70 14.24 -13.51 -9.61
C LEU A 70 15.36 -14.42 -10.15
N VAL A 71 15.03 -15.66 -10.52
CA VAL A 71 16.02 -16.64 -11.01
C VAL A 71 15.48 -17.43 -12.21
N PRO A 72 16.05 -17.20 -13.42
CA PRO A 72 16.92 -16.08 -13.76
C PRO A 72 16.20 -14.73 -13.58
N LEU A 73 16.96 -13.64 -13.45
CA LEU A 73 16.40 -12.30 -13.32
C LEU A 73 15.63 -11.94 -14.60
N GLN A 74 14.30 -11.83 -14.50
CA GLN A 74 13.41 -11.56 -15.61
C GLN A 74 12.32 -10.55 -15.20
N PRO A 75 12.63 -9.25 -15.18
CA PRO A 75 11.72 -8.20 -14.70
C PRO A 75 10.38 -8.17 -15.45
N GLU A 76 10.39 -8.39 -16.77
CA GLU A 76 9.19 -8.38 -17.61
C GLU A 76 8.14 -9.42 -17.19
N ALA A 77 8.57 -10.56 -16.62
CA ALA A 77 7.65 -11.58 -16.12
C ALA A 77 6.82 -11.13 -14.90
N VAL A 78 7.27 -10.05 -14.24
CA VAL A 78 6.56 -9.38 -13.15
C VAL A 78 5.87 -8.12 -13.65
N LEU A 79 6.57 -7.26 -14.40
CA LEU A 79 6.05 -5.97 -14.85
C LEU A 79 4.81 -6.12 -15.73
N SER A 80 4.74 -7.16 -16.57
CA SER A 80 3.55 -7.49 -17.38
C SER A 80 2.28 -7.79 -16.56
N LYS A 81 2.43 -8.08 -15.25
CA LYS A 81 1.32 -8.38 -14.32
C LYS A 81 0.94 -7.18 -13.45
N VAL A 82 1.71 -6.09 -13.49
CA VAL A 82 1.43 -4.89 -12.69
C VAL A 82 0.42 -4.04 -13.46
N ASP A 83 -0.80 -3.91 -12.94
CA ASP A 83 -1.75 -2.93 -13.43
C ASP A 83 -1.35 -1.53 -12.91
N VAL A 84 -0.64 -0.77 -13.75
CA VAL A 84 -0.25 0.60 -13.42
C VAL A 84 -1.45 1.51 -13.72
N GLN A 85 -2.38 1.60 -12.77
CA GLN A 85 -3.34 2.69 -12.79
C GLN A 85 -2.63 3.98 -12.41
N LEU A 86 -2.28 4.79 -13.41
CA LEU A 86 -1.91 6.20 -13.21
C LEU A 86 -3.13 6.93 -12.64
N ARG A 87 -3.26 6.93 -11.31
CA ARG A 87 -4.22 7.78 -10.63
C ARG A 87 -3.63 9.16 -10.51
N THR A 88 -4.14 10.07 -11.35
CA THR A 88 -4.08 11.50 -11.02
C THR A 88 -4.95 11.69 -9.77
N PRO A 89 -4.44 12.30 -8.69
CA PRO A 89 -5.28 12.66 -7.56
C PRO A 89 -6.49 13.43 -8.08
N THR A 90 -7.71 13.04 -7.67
CA THR A 90 -8.91 13.79 -8.01
C THR A 90 -8.69 15.23 -7.56
N PRO A 91 -8.82 16.24 -8.45
CA PRO A 91 -8.72 17.63 -8.05
C PRO A 91 -9.67 17.87 -6.89
N PRO A 92 -9.28 18.63 -5.85
CA PRO A 92 -10.19 18.99 -4.79
C PRO A 92 -11.47 19.56 -5.40
N ALA A 93 -12.63 19.06 -4.96
CA ALA A 93 -13.90 19.66 -5.34
C ALA A 93 -13.82 21.16 -5.02
N ALA A 94 -14.23 22.01 -5.98
CA ALA A 94 -14.33 23.44 -5.73
C ALA A 94 -15.33 23.64 -4.59
N LEU A 95 -14.82 23.82 -3.38
CA LEU A 95 -15.62 24.25 -2.24
C LEU A 95 -16.19 25.63 -2.60
N PRO A 96 -17.44 25.95 -2.21
CA PRO A 96 -17.88 27.35 -2.18
C PRO A 96 -16.81 28.14 -1.44
N GLU A 97 -16.35 29.27 -1.99
CA GLU A 97 -15.31 30.11 -1.38
C GLU A 97 -15.69 30.39 0.08
N ALA A 98 -15.12 29.59 0.98
CA ALA A 98 -15.24 29.85 2.40
C ALA A 98 -14.48 31.15 2.66
N PRO A 99 -14.95 32.01 3.59
CA PRO A 99 -14.18 33.17 4.02
C PRO A 99 -12.78 32.70 4.39
N TRP A 100 -11.79 33.15 3.63
CA TRP A 100 -10.43 32.62 3.70
C TRP A 100 -9.88 32.74 5.13
N VAL A 101 -9.43 31.62 5.70
CA VAL A 101 -8.82 31.51 7.03
C VAL A 101 -7.31 31.41 6.85
N ALA A 102 -6.54 32.13 7.69
CA ALA A 102 -5.09 32.10 7.64
C ALA A 102 -4.55 30.66 7.79
N GLN A 103 -3.95 30.13 6.73
CA GLN A 103 -3.26 28.84 6.70
C GLN A 103 -1.85 29.01 6.13
N THR A 104 -0.92 28.13 6.47
CA THR A 104 0.44 28.14 5.91
C THR A 104 0.37 27.82 4.40
N PRO A 105 0.87 28.70 3.50
CA PRO A 105 0.81 28.48 2.07
C PRO A 105 1.71 27.31 1.64
N SER A 106 1.22 26.49 0.71
CA SER A 106 1.90 25.25 0.26
C SER A 106 2.67 25.42 -1.04
N ASN A 107 2.46 26.54 -1.76
CA ASN A 107 3.15 26.89 -2.99
C ASN A 107 3.27 28.43 -3.17
N ALA A 108 4.10 28.85 -4.12
CA ALA A 108 4.40 30.28 -4.35
C ALA A 108 3.17 31.10 -4.75
N ARG A 109 2.25 30.51 -5.53
CA ARG A 109 1.02 31.19 -5.97
C ARG A 109 0.07 31.44 -4.80
N GLU A 110 -0.03 30.50 -3.87
CA GLU A 110 -0.78 30.67 -2.63
C GLU A 110 -0.14 31.75 -1.74
N LEU A 111 1.18 31.79 -1.64
CA LEU A 111 1.90 32.81 -0.85
C LEU A 111 1.61 34.24 -1.36
N GLU A 112 1.63 34.44 -2.68
CA GLU A 112 1.30 35.73 -3.29
C GLU A 112 -0.14 36.14 -3.00
N ALA A 113 -1.10 35.23 -3.19
CA ALA A 113 -2.50 35.49 -2.90
C ALA A 113 -2.75 35.86 -1.44
N GLN A 114 -2.07 35.17 -0.50
CA GLN A 114 -2.13 35.49 0.93
C GLN A 114 -1.53 36.87 1.25
N SER A 115 -0.37 37.18 0.67
CA SER A 115 0.30 38.47 0.86
C SER A 115 -0.59 39.63 0.40
N SER A 116 -1.20 39.51 -0.79
CA SER A 116 -2.14 40.52 -1.30
C SER A 116 -3.36 40.68 -0.40
N LEU A 117 -3.92 39.58 0.09
CA LEU A 117 -5.09 39.60 0.98
C LEU A 117 -4.78 40.22 2.35
N ILE A 118 -3.64 39.89 2.95
CA ILE A 118 -3.19 40.49 4.22
C ILE A 118 -2.99 42.00 4.03
N ARG A 119 -2.32 42.43 2.96
CA ARG A 119 -2.13 43.85 2.64
C ARG A 119 -3.46 44.59 2.49
N GLU A 120 -4.41 44.02 1.76
CA GLU A 120 -5.72 44.63 1.57
C GLU A 120 -6.51 44.71 2.89
N ARG A 121 -6.42 43.66 3.73
CA ARG A 121 -7.09 43.63 5.03
C ARG A 121 -6.49 44.63 6.02
N VAL A 122 -5.16 44.80 6.02
CA VAL A 122 -4.47 45.86 6.79
C VAL A 122 -4.89 47.24 6.29
N ARG A 123 -4.99 47.43 4.96
CA ARG A 123 -5.38 48.70 4.35
C ARG A 123 -6.83 49.09 4.64
N GLN A 124 -7.75 48.11 4.66
CA GLN A 124 -9.16 48.31 4.99
C GLN A 124 -9.40 48.45 6.50
N HIS A 125 -8.44 48.06 7.34
CA HIS A 125 -8.52 48.20 8.78
C HIS A 125 -8.32 49.66 9.20
N LYS A 126 -9.42 50.38 9.49
CA LYS A 126 -9.36 51.66 10.20
C LYS A 126 -9.07 51.38 11.68
N SER A 127 -7.81 51.43 12.10
CA SER A 127 -7.46 51.32 13.51
C SER A 127 -7.75 52.62 14.27
N SER A 128 -8.07 52.51 15.56
CA SER A 128 -8.10 53.63 16.51
C SER A 128 -6.80 53.74 17.32
N SER A 129 -5.66 53.26 16.79
CA SER A 129 -4.39 53.20 17.53
C SER A 129 -3.18 53.60 16.65
N PRO A 130 -2.15 54.28 17.18
CA PRO A 130 -1.24 55.12 16.39
C PRO A 130 -0.04 54.42 15.76
N ALA A 131 0.13 53.11 15.94
CA ALA A 131 1.25 52.37 15.35
C ALA A 131 0.86 51.79 13.99
N SER A 132 1.41 52.35 12.91
CA SER A 132 1.17 51.88 11.55
C SER A 132 1.88 50.54 11.32
N ILE A 133 1.10 49.46 11.20
CA ILE A 133 1.56 48.10 10.84
C ILE A 133 2.29 48.07 9.47
N ILE A 134 2.14 49.13 8.67
CA ILE A 134 2.69 49.22 7.31
C ILE A 134 4.21 49.34 7.30
N GLU A 135 4.86 49.89 8.35
CA GLU A 135 6.33 50.02 8.39
C GLU A 135 7.09 48.74 8.76
N ALA A 136 6.41 47.67 9.16
CA ALA A 136 7.05 46.44 9.65
C ALA A 136 7.17 45.34 8.57
N ILE A 137 6.82 45.62 7.31
CA ILE A 137 6.70 44.61 6.24
C ILE A 137 7.66 44.89 5.05
N ASP A 138 8.50 45.93 5.12
CA ASP A 138 9.65 46.11 4.22
C ASP A 138 10.92 45.42 4.76
#